data_AF-A0A9E2BI09-F1
#
_entry.id   AF-A0A9E2BI09-F1
#
_cell.length_a   1.000
_cell.length_b   1.000
_cell.length_c   1.000
_cell.angle_alpha   90.00
_cell.angle_beta   90.00
_cell.angle_gamma   90.00
#
_symmetry.space_group_name_H-M   'P 1'
#
loop_
_entity.id
_entity.type
_entity.pdbx_description
1 polymer ?
#
loop_
_entity_poly.entity_id
_entity_poly.type
_entity_poly.pdbx_seq_one_letter_code
_entity_poly.pdbx_strand_id
1 'polypeptide(L)'
;MKSLLENDELNGSSSNGVSSTSEDLPFDLEQIENSKWQLTKLKPIHKQVASLAAQGLKNIEIAKIIGITPEYVSMLLRQPLVKDHVMQICETVGTRLEALFETSVDVIAETMVTGSEKGRLQAARLQLEATKRIGRFEQNSGLERSSSDRLAELAERLILLQSNVRKGKLFNEDGQELTEA
;
A
#
# COMPACT_ATOMS: atom_id res chain seq x y z
N MET A 1 3.62 -61.22 29.13
CA MET A 1 3.21 -61.11 30.55
C MET A 1 3.47 -59.69 31.01
N LYS A 2 2.42 -58.98 31.48
CA LYS A 2 2.41 -57.72 32.28
C LYS A 2 3.01 -56.49 31.59
N SER A 3 2.41 -55.30 31.52
CA SER A 3 1.25 -54.65 32.18
C SER A 3 1.13 -53.27 31.48
N LEU A 4 0.02 -52.88 30.82
CA LEU A 4 -1.14 -52.15 31.35
C LEU A 4 -0.91 -51.35 32.65
N LEU A 5 -0.94 -50.02 32.53
CA LEU A 5 -1.51 -48.99 33.43
C LEU A 5 -1.02 -47.64 32.85
N GLU A 6 -1.85 -46.86 32.15
CA GLU A 6 -2.88 -45.98 32.74
C GLU A 6 -2.21 -44.86 33.55
N ASN A 7 -2.15 -43.65 32.97
CA ASN A 7 -2.22 -42.40 33.70
C ASN A 7 -2.86 -41.36 32.79
N ASP A 8 -4.11 -41.15 33.15
CA ASP A 8 -5.05 -40.16 32.68
C ASP A 8 -4.73 -38.78 33.29
N GLU A 9 -5.23 -37.75 32.63
CA GLU A 9 -5.49 -36.39 33.13
C GLU A 9 -4.29 -35.49 33.55
N LEU A 10 -4.10 -34.38 32.83
CA LEU A 10 -4.68 -33.10 33.26
C LEU A 10 -4.36 -31.97 32.27
N ASN A 11 -5.45 -31.33 31.83
CA ASN A 11 -5.50 -30.06 31.13
C ASN A 11 -4.73 -28.96 31.86
N GLY A 12 -3.72 -28.39 31.19
CA GLY A 12 -3.11 -27.12 31.54
C GLY A 12 -3.41 -26.09 30.45
N SER A 13 -4.46 -25.31 30.67
CA SER A 13 -4.89 -24.20 29.82
C SER A 13 -3.75 -23.22 29.53
N SER A 14 -3.17 -23.28 28.32
CA SER A 14 -2.38 -22.18 27.78
C SER A 14 -3.31 -21.03 27.42
N SER A 15 -3.51 -20.14 28.38
CA SER A 15 -3.98 -18.80 28.14
C SER A 15 -2.93 -18.08 27.30
N ASN A 16 -3.17 -17.98 25.99
CA ASN A 16 -2.50 -16.98 25.15
C ASN A 16 -2.99 -15.61 25.62
N GLY A 17 -2.31 -15.07 26.64
CA GLY A 17 -2.35 -13.67 26.95
C GLY A 17 -1.85 -12.92 25.71
N VAL A 18 -2.78 -12.26 25.02
CA VAL A 18 -2.47 -11.16 24.11
C VAL A 18 -1.95 -10.04 25.01
N SER A 19 -0.67 -10.15 25.37
CA SER A 19 0.15 -9.01 25.74
C SER A 19 0.12 -8.09 24.53
N SER A 20 -0.69 -7.05 24.63
CA SER A 20 -0.48 -5.80 23.91
C SER A 20 0.88 -5.24 24.33
N THR A 21 1.95 -5.88 23.90
CA THR A 21 3.25 -5.27 23.72
C THR A 21 3.05 -4.31 22.57
N SER A 22 2.56 -3.11 22.92
CA SER A 22 3.02 -1.89 22.28
C SER A 22 4.54 -1.96 22.30
N GLU A 23 5.10 -2.50 21.22
CA GLU A 23 6.47 -2.23 20.84
C GLU A 23 6.54 -0.72 20.59
N ASP A 24 6.67 0.02 21.69
CA ASP A 24 7.41 1.26 21.71
C ASP A 24 8.80 0.90 21.21
N LEU A 25 8.98 0.87 19.89
CA LEU A 25 10.28 0.95 19.28
C LEU A 25 10.74 2.39 19.55
N PRO A 26 11.69 2.62 20.48
CA PRO A 26 12.38 3.90 20.51
C PRO A 26 13.37 3.81 19.37
N PHE A 27 12.89 3.97 18.14
CA PHE A 27 13.78 4.31 17.05
C PHE A 27 14.17 5.76 17.31
N ASP A 28 15.26 5.93 18.07
CA ASP A 28 15.95 7.19 18.35
C ASP A 28 16.24 7.91 17.03
N LEU A 29 15.23 8.63 16.51
CA LEU A 29 15.36 9.52 15.35
C LEU A 29 16.17 10.77 15.71
N GLU A 30 16.36 11.04 16.99
CA GLU A 30 17.03 12.25 17.48
C GLU A 30 18.55 12.08 17.64
N GLN A 31 19.10 10.86 17.67
CA GLN A 31 20.54 10.68 17.93
C GLN A 31 21.46 10.72 16.68
N ILE A 32 20.92 10.98 15.49
CA ILE A 32 21.75 11.21 14.28
C ILE A 32 22.14 12.69 14.14
N GLU A 33 21.74 13.58 15.06
CA GLU A 33 22.04 15.01 14.93
C GLU A 33 23.51 15.39 15.17
N ASN A 34 24.34 14.50 15.76
CA ASN A 34 25.73 14.82 16.09
C ASN A 34 26.78 13.98 15.35
N SER A 35 26.52 13.63 14.09
CA SER A 35 27.57 13.13 13.20
C SER A 35 28.45 14.29 12.74
N LYS A 36 29.74 14.27 13.10
CA LYS A 36 30.82 15.24 12.76
C LYS A 36 31.01 15.55 11.26
N TRP A 37 30.13 15.04 10.39
CA TRP A 37 30.23 15.07 8.94
C TRP A 37 28.92 15.57 8.31
N GLN A 38 28.44 16.73 8.75
CA GLN A 38 27.36 17.42 8.05
C GLN A 38 27.93 18.25 6.90
N LEU A 39 27.36 18.08 5.71
CA LEU A 39 27.67 18.95 4.58
C LEU A 39 27.15 20.35 4.86
N THR A 40 27.99 21.37 4.64
CA THR A 40 27.57 22.78 4.74
C THR A 40 27.09 23.33 3.40
N LYS A 41 27.62 22.81 2.29
CA LYS A 41 27.29 23.24 0.92
C LYS A 41 27.27 22.05 -0.05
N LEU A 42 26.26 22.02 -0.91
CA LEU A 42 26.13 21.03 -1.98
C LEU A 42 27.06 21.38 -3.14
N LYS A 43 27.99 20.48 -3.47
CA LYS A 43 28.78 20.55 -4.71
C LYS A 43 27.92 20.11 -5.92
N PRO A 44 28.30 20.47 -7.16
CA PRO A 44 27.57 20.04 -8.36
C PRO A 44 27.41 18.51 -8.46
N ILE A 45 28.44 17.76 -8.05
CA ILE A 45 28.42 16.29 -8.00
C ILE A 45 27.30 15.78 -7.08
N HIS A 46 27.10 16.43 -5.91
CA HIS A 46 26.05 16.04 -4.96
C HIS A 46 24.66 16.30 -5.52
N LYS A 47 24.49 17.39 -6.28
CA LYS A 47 23.22 17.70 -6.97
C LYS A 47 22.92 16.68 -8.08
N GLN A 48 23.94 16.23 -8.80
CA GLN A 48 23.79 15.17 -9.80
C GLN A 48 23.36 13.84 -9.14
N VAL A 49 24.01 13.44 -8.03
CA VAL A 49 23.59 12.27 -7.25
C VAL A 49 22.13 12.40 -6.80
N ALA A 50 21.76 13.55 -6.23
CA ALA A 50 20.39 13.81 -5.78
C ALA A 50 19.37 13.73 -6.93
N SER A 51 19.72 14.28 -8.10
CA SER A 51 18.85 14.25 -9.28
C SER A 51 18.62 12.83 -9.79
N LEU A 52 19.67 12.00 -9.82
CA LEU A 52 19.56 10.59 -10.22
C LEU A 52 18.82 9.75 -9.17
N ALA A 53 18.99 10.06 -7.89
CA ALA A 53 18.23 9.42 -6.82
C ALA A 53 16.74 9.79 -6.87
N ALA A 54 16.40 11.05 -7.17
CA ALA A 54 15.02 11.49 -7.35
C ALA A 54 14.31 10.78 -8.53
N GLN A 55 15.07 10.32 -9.53
CA GLN A 55 14.55 9.51 -10.63
C GLN A 55 14.29 8.04 -10.23
N GLY A 56 14.71 7.61 -9.04
CA GLY A 56 14.53 6.24 -8.55
C GLY A 56 15.62 5.25 -9.00
N LEU A 57 16.77 5.72 -9.47
CA LEU A 57 17.90 4.86 -9.84
C LEU A 57 18.54 4.22 -8.60
N LYS A 58 19.05 2.99 -8.75
CA LYS A 58 19.71 2.28 -7.65
C LYS A 58 21.08 2.90 -7.37
N ASN A 59 21.51 2.89 -6.10
CA ASN A 59 22.81 3.45 -5.69
C ASN A 59 24.00 2.92 -6.52
N ILE A 60 23.96 1.65 -6.92
CA ILE A 60 25.01 1.00 -7.74
C ILE A 60 25.05 1.60 -9.15
N GLU A 61 23.90 1.95 -9.72
CA GLU A 61 23.81 2.56 -11.06
C GLU A 61 24.30 4.00 -11.02
N ILE A 62 23.88 4.76 -9.99
CA ILE A 62 24.34 6.14 -9.76
C ILE A 62 25.87 6.18 -9.62
N ALA A 63 26.43 5.26 -8.83
CA ALA A 63 27.86 5.08 -8.64
C ALA A 63 28.60 4.87 -9.98
N LYS A 64 28.07 4.01 -10.85
CA LYS A 64 28.64 3.73 -12.18
C LYS A 64 28.57 4.95 -13.12
N ILE A 65 27.47 5.68 -13.11
CA ILE A 65 27.25 6.84 -14.01
C ILE A 65 28.20 7.98 -13.64
N ILE A 66 28.36 8.28 -12.35
CA ILE A 66 29.15 9.42 -11.88
C ILE A 66 30.63 9.03 -11.68
N GLY A 67 30.94 7.75 -11.52
CA GLY A 67 32.30 7.25 -11.25
C GLY A 67 32.70 7.40 -9.79
N ILE A 68 31.78 7.13 -8.85
CA ILE A 68 32.02 7.20 -7.40
C ILE A 68 31.65 5.86 -6.76
N THR A 69 32.12 5.59 -5.54
CA THR A 69 31.77 4.36 -4.82
C THR A 69 30.31 4.35 -4.33
N PRO A 70 29.64 3.19 -4.30
CA PRO A 70 28.25 3.09 -3.84
C PRO A 70 28.08 3.40 -2.35
N GLU A 71 29.10 3.17 -1.51
CA GLU A 71 29.06 3.53 -0.09
C GLU A 71 28.98 5.06 0.08
N TYR A 72 29.69 5.82 -0.77
CA TYR A 72 29.66 7.27 -0.74
C TYR A 72 28.30 7.81 -1.18
N VAL A 73 27.65 7.21 -2.18
CA VAL A 73 26.27 7.56 -2.58
C VAL A 73 25.31 7.34 -1.42
N SER A 74 25.40 6.18 -0.75
CA SER A 74 24.58 5.88 0.44
C SER A 74 24.81 6.88 1.57
N MET A 75 26.06 7.27 1.81
CA MET A 75 26.43 8.28 2.81
C MET A 75 25.87 9.66 2.45
N LEU A 76 25.93 10.08 1.18
CA LEU A 76 25.38 11.35 0.72
C LEU A 76 23.86 11.43 0.88
N LEU A 77 23.13 10.36 0.55
CA LEU A 77 21.66 10.35 0.64
C LEU A 77 21.15 10.42 2.09
N ARG A 78 22.00 10.13 3.08
CA ARG A 78 21.66 10.30 4.50
C ARG A 78 21.73 11.76 4.96
N GLN A 79 22.45 12.61 4.24
CA GLN A 79 22.68 14.01 4.60
C GLN A 79 21.40 14.84 4.45
N PRO A 80 21.06 15.72 5.41
CA PRO A 80 19.82 16.48 5.39
C PRO A 80 19.73 17.38 4.16
N LEU A 81 20.80 18.11 3.81
CA LEU A 81 20.82 18.98 2.64
C LEU A 81 20.54 18.26 1.32
N VAL A 82 20.97 17.00 1.19
CA VAL A 82 20.72 16.20 -0.01
C VAL A 82 19.25 15.77 -0.04
N LYS A 83 18.69 15.35 1.11
CA LYS A 83 17.27 15.01 1.23
C LYS A 83 16.38 16.20 0.91
N ASP A 84 16.69 17.37 1.44
CA ASP A 84 15.93 18.61 1.17
C ASP A 84 15.93 18.92 -0.33
N HIS A 85 17.07 18.76 -0.99
CA HIS A 85 17.16 18.99 -2.43
C HIS A 85 16.35 17.96 -3.25
N VAL A 86 16.36 16.69 -2.84
CA VAL A 86 15.51 15.66 -3.46
C VAL A 86 14.04 15.99 -3.27
N MET A 87 13.63 16.43 -2.08
CA MET A 87 12.24 16.84 -1.81
C MET A 87 11.82 18.02 -2.69
N GLN A 88 12.67 19.04 -2.84
CA GLN A 88 12.40 20.17 -3.75
C GLN A 88 12.21 19.71 -5.19
N ILE A 89 13.04 18.78 -5.68
CA ILE A 89 12.88 18.22 -7.02
C ILE A 89 11.53 17.49 -7.13
N CYS A 90 11.20 16.64 -6.16
CA CYS A 90 9.93 15.93 -6.14
C CYS A 90 8.71 16.87 -6.11
N GLU A 91 8.79 17.99 -5.39
CA GLU A 91 7.73 19.01 -5.36
C GLU A 91 7.55 19.68 -6.73
N THR A 92 8.65 20.06 -7.40
CA THR A 92 8.57 20.62 -8.76
C THR A 92 8.05 19.61 -9.78
N VAL A 93 8.30 18.32 -9.59
CA VAL A 93 7.73 17.26 -10.43
C VAL A 93 6.25 17.08 -10.11
N GLY A 94 5.86 17.12 -8.83
CA GLY A 94 4.46 17.06 -8.40
C GLY A 94 3.61 18.15 -9.05
N THR A 95 4.06 19.41 -8.98
CA THR A 95 3.36 20.54 -9.64
C THR A 95 3.27 20.37 -11.16
N ARG A 96 4.29 19.81 -11.81
CA ARG A 96 4.23 19.49 -13.24
C ARG A 96 3.26 18.35 -13.54
N LEU A 97 3.20 17.32 -12.71
CA LEU A 97 2.25 16.23 -12.86
C LEU A 97 0.81 16.73 -12.67
N GLU A 98 0.59 17.66 -11.74
CA GLU A 98 -0.69 18.34 -11.57
C GLU A 98 -1.06 19.17 -12.81
N ALA A 99 -0.11 19.90 -13.41
CA ALA A 99 -0.36 20.62 -14.66
C ALA A 99 -0.70 19.67 -15.82
N LEU A 100 -0.04 18.50 -15.89
CA LEU A 100 -0.33 17.47 -16.89
C LEU A 100 -1.65 16.75 -16.67
N PHE A 101 -2.28 16.90 -15.50
CA PHE A 101 -3.58 16.31 -15.21
C PHE A 101 -4.66 16.86 -16.15
N GLU A 102 -4.65 18.17 -16.42
CA GLU A 102 -5.59 18.83 -17.35
C GLU A 102 -5.50 18.20 -18.75
N THR A 103 -4.28 18.14 -19.30
CA THR A 103 -4.03 17.50 -20.60
C THR A 103 -4.43 16.03 -20.61
N SER A 104 -4.25 15.31 -19.50
CA SER A 104 -4.64 13.91 -19.39
C SER A 104 -6.16 13.75 -19.48
N VAL A 105 -6.93 14.66 -18.87
CA VAL A 105 -8.40 14.67 -18.96
C VAL A 105 -8.85 15.00 -20.38
N ASP A 106 -8.20 15.95 -21.05
CA ASP A 106 -8.51 16.29 -22.44
C ASP A 106 -8.32 15.11 -23.39
N VAL A 107 -7.21 14.38 -23.25
CA VAL A 107 -6.94 13.17 -24.05
C VAL A 107 -8.00 12.09 -23.79
N ILE A 108 -8.45 11.92 -22.55
CA ILE A 108 -9.53 10.99 -22.20
C ILE A 108 -10.84 11.42 -22.87
N ALA A 109 -11.17 12.72 -22.80
CA ALA A 109 -12.38 13.28 -23.41
C ALA A 109 -12.36 13.13 -24.94
N GLU A 110 -11.23 13.44 -25.59
CA GLU A 110 -11.05 13.24 -27.02
C GLU A 110 -11.20 11.76 -27.39
N THR A 111 -10.55 10.85 -26.66
CA THR A 111 -10.64 9.41 -26.89
C THR A 111 -12.08 8.88 -26.73
N MET A 112 -12.90 9.48 -25.86
CA MET A 112 -14.32 9.14 -25.73
C MET A 112 -15.16 9.55 -26.96
N VAL A 113 -14.81 10.65 -27.62
CA VAL A 113 -15.54 11.19 -28.78
C VAL A 113 -15.09 10.54 -30.08
N THR A 114 -13.78 10.46 -30.32
CA THR A 114 -13.20 10.08 -31.62
C THR A 114 -12.60 8.67 -31.64
N GLY A 115 -12.42 8.05 -30.47
CA GLY A 115 -11.72 6.77 -30.35
C GLY A 115 -12.49 5.54 -30.85
N SER A 116 -11.75 4.45 -31.09
CA SER A 116 -12.32 3.12 -31.35
C SER A 116 -13.22 2.67 -30.19
N GLU A 117 -14.16 1.74 -30.41
CA GLU A 117 -15.07 1.25 -29.36
C GLU A 117 -14.32 0.74 -28.11
N LYS A 118 -13.22 0.01 -28.29
CA LYS A 118 -12.35 -0.43 -27.19
C LYS A 118 -11.68 0.74 -26.47
N GLY A 119 -11.21 1.74 -27.22
CA GLY A 119 -10.62 2.96 -26.66
C GLY A 119 -11.62 3.78 -25.85
N ARG A 120 -12.86 3.91 -26.35
CA ARG A 120 -13.95 4.62 -25.65
C ARG A 120 -14.31 3.95 -24.32
N LEU A 121 -14.37 2.62 -24.28
CA LEU A 121 -14.61 1.87 -23.03
C LEU A 121 -13.46 2.04 -22.04
N GLN A 122 -12.20 1.99 -22.51
CA GLN A 122 -11.03 2.21 -21.64
C GLN A 122 -10.98 3.64 -21.10
N ALA A 123 -11.25 4.64 -21.93
CA ALA A 123 -11.29 6.05 -21.54
C ALA A 123 -12.41 6.32 -20.52
N ALA A 124 -13.63 5.82 -20.77
CA ALA A 124 -14.73 5.94 -19.83
C ALA A 124 -14.41 5.27 -18.48
N ARG A 125 -13.74 4.11 -18.51
CA ARG A 125 -13.30 3.42 -17.28
C ARG A 125 -12.24 4.23 -16.53
N LEU A 126 -11.24 4.74 -17.23
CA LEU A 126 -10.17 5.55 -16.64
C LEU A 126 -10.74 6.82 -15.98
N GLN A 127 -11.75 7.44 -16.61
CA GLN A 127 -12.47 8.58 -16.05
C GLN A 127 -13.21 8.22 -14.75
N LEU A 128 -13.86 7.06 -14.70
CA LEU A 128 -14.55 6.58 -13.50
C LEU A 128 -13.58 6.19 -12.37
N GLU A 129 -12.38 5.72 -12.71
CA GLU A 129 -11.30 5.47 -11.76
C GLU A 129 -10.68 6.76 -11.22
N ALA A 130 -10.41 7.73 -12.10
CA ALA A 130 -9.89 9.05 -11.72
C ALA A 130 -10.83 9.79 -10.75
N THR A 131 -12.14 9.64 -10.95
CA THR A 131 -13.19 10.19 -10.06
C THR A 131 -13.47 9.32 -8.82
N LYS A 132 -12.72 8.22 -8.63
CA LYS A 132 -12.87 7.24 -7.53
C LYS A 132 -14.27 6.62 -7.44
N ARG A 133 -15.06 6.65 -8.52
CA ARG A 133 -16.38 5.99 -8.59
C ARG A 133 -16.26 4.48 -8.77
N ILE A 134 -15.14 4.05 -9.37
CA ILE A 134 -14.73 2.65 -9.48
C ILE A 134 -13.38 2.52 -8.76
N GLY A 135 -13.20 1.45 -7.98
CA GLY A 135 -11.92 1.16 -7.33
C GLY A 135 -10.79 0.94 -8.35
N ARG A 136 -9.53 1.11 -7.91
CA ARG A 136 -8.38 0.85 -8.77
C ARG A 136 -8.40 -0.60 -9.24
N PHE A 137 -8.27 -0.81 -10.55
CA PHE A 137 -8.13 -2.16 -11.07
C PHE A 137 -6.72 -2.64 -10.77
N GLU A 138 -6.58 -3.45 -9.72
CA GLU A 138 -5.32 -4.12 -9.48
C GLU A 138 -5.11 -5.21 -10.54
N GLN A 139 -4.30 -4.88 -11.53
CA GLN A 139 -3.92 -5.81 -12.59
C GLN A 139 -3.19 -7.06 -12.03
N ASN A 140 -2.66 -6.96 -10.80
CA ASN A 140 -2.03 -8.06 -10.07
C ASN A 140 -2.89 -8.71 -8.98
N SER A 141 -4.09 -8.21 -8.66
CA SER A 141 -4.92 -8.84 -7.60
C SER A 141 -5.65 -10.10 -8.07
N GLY A 142 -5.43 -10.56 -9.31
CA GLY A 142 -6.17 -11.66 -9.92
C GLY A 142 -5.36 -12.62 -10.79
N LEU A 143 -4.04 -12.48 -10.89
CA LEU A 143 -3.21 -13.39 -11.70
C LEU A 143 -2.92 -14.75 -11.03
N GLU A 144 -3.22 -14.91 -9.74
CA GLU A 144 -3.07 -16.20 -9.03
C GLU A 144 -4.32 -16.70 -8.30
N ARG A 145 -5.45 -15.98 -8.33
CA ARG A 145 -6.70 -16.55 -7.80
C ARG A 145 -7.35 -17.35 -8.92
N SER A 146 -7.23 -18.68 -8.83
CA SER A 146 -7.90 -19.58 -9.76
C SER A 146 -9.39 -19.23 -9.80
N SER A 147 -10.04 -19.38 -10.96
CA SER A 147 -11.47 -19.08 -11.10
C SER A 147 -12.33 -19.86 -10.08
N SER A 148 -11.86 -21.03 -9.66
CA SER A 148 -12.40 -21.85 -8.56
C SER A 148 -12.44 -21.10 -7.24
N ASP A 149 -11.33 -20.47 -6.83
CA ASP A 149 -11.23 -19.82 -5.51
C ASP A 149 -12.14 -18.59 -5.42
N ARG A 150 -12.29 -17.86 -6.53
CA ARG A 150 -13.22 -16.74 -6.60
C ARG A 150 -14.68 -17.19 -6.51
N LEU A 151 -15.02 -18.36 -7.06
CA LEU A 151 -16.37 -18.93 -6.94
C LEU A 151 -16.64 -19.42 -5.52
N ALA A 152 -15.65 -20.00 -4.85
CA ALA A 152 -15.75 -20.39 -3.44
C ALA A 152 -15.95 -19.18 -2.53
N GLU A 153 -15.17 -18.10 -2.71
CA GLU A 153 -15.29 -16.85 -1.94
C GLU A 153 -16.66 -16.17 -2.16
N LEU A 154 -17.18 -16.21 -3.39
CA LEU A 154 -18.53 -15.71 -3.67
C LEU A 154 -19.62 -16.58 -3.04
N ALA A 155 -19.46 -17.90 -3.06
CA ALA A 155 -20.40 -18.83 -2.42
C ALA A 155 -20.44 -18.63 -0.91
N GLU A 156 -19.29 -18.50 -0.24
CA GLU A 156 -19.20 -18.20 1.19
C GLU A 156 -19.84 -16.86 1.52
N ARG A 157 -19.59 -15.83 0.70
CA ARG A 157 -20.20 -14.50 0.89
C ARG A 157 -21.73 -14.53 0.72
N LEU A 158 -22.25 -15.34 -0.20
CA LEU A 158 -23.69 -15.53 -0.39
C LEU A 158 -24.33 -16.26 0.79
N ILE A 159 -23.67 -17.27 1.35
CA ILE A 159 -24.12 -17.95 2.58
C ILE A 159 -24.17 -16.98 3.76
N LEU A 160 -23.17 -16.11 3.87
CA LEU A 160 -23.08 -15.10 4.92
C LEU A 160 -24.19 -14.03 4.77
N LEU A 161 -24.51 -13.63 3.54
CA LEU A 161 -25.65 -12.74 3.27
C LEU A 161 -26.99 -13.43 3.55
N GLN A 162 -27.16 -14.68 3.13
CA GLN A 162 -28.39 -15.45 3.36
C GLN A 162 -28.66 -15.67 4.85
N SER A 163 -27.62 -15.94 5.65
CA SER A 163 -27.75 -16.11 7.09
C SER A 163 -28.08 -14.79 7.81
N ASN A 164 -27.67 -13.65 7.26
CA ASN A 164 -28.03 -12.34 7.81
C ASN A 164 -29.40 -11.82 7.33
N VAL A 165 -29.90 -12.26 6.17
CA VAL A 165 -31.22 -11.87 5.64
C VAL A 165 -32.38 -12.38 6.51
N ARG A 166 -32.19 -13.44 7.30
CA ARG A 166 -33.23 -13.97 8.22
C ARG A 166 -33.18 -13.44 9.65
N LYS A 167 -32.24 -12.56 10.00
CA LYS A 167 -32.22 -11.87 11.31
C LYS A 167 -33.13 -10.64 11.33
N GLY A 168 -34.28 -10.72 10.65
CA GLY A 168 -35.35 -9.75 10.85
C GLY A 168 -36.00 -10.05 12.20
N LYS A 169 -36.04 -9.05 13.08
CA LYS A 169 -36.78 -9.17 14.34
C LYS A 169 -38.28 -9.13 14.00
N LEU A 170 -39.03 -10.15 14.42
CA LEU A 170 -40.48 -10.14 14.28
C LEU A 170 -41.04 -9.29 15.43
N PHE A 171 -41.84 -8.29 15.09
CA PHE A 171 -42.52 -7.43 16.06
C PHE A 171 -44.00 -7.77 16.06
N ASN A 172 -44.61 -7.85 17.24
CA ASN A 172 -46.07 -7.90 17.37
C ASN A 172 -46.70 -6.57 16.95
N GLU A 173 -48.04 -6.54 16.81
CA GLU A 173 -48.81 -5.33 16.48
C GLU A 173 -48.58 -4.18 17.48
N ASP A 174 -48.15 -4.50 18.71
CA ASP A 174 -47.78 -3.53 19.76
C ASP A 174 -46.30 -3.10 19.73
N GLY A 175 -45.53 -3.50 18.72
CA GLY A 175 -44.13 -3.10 18.52
C GLY A 175 -43.12 -3.78 19.45
N GLN A 176 -43.48 -4.88 20.12
CA GLN A 176 -42.57 -5.66 20.98
C GLN A 176 -41.91 -6.80 20.19
N GLU A 177 -40.61 -7.01 20.42
CA GLU A 177 -39.82 -8.07 19.76
C GLU A 177 -40.23 -9.46 20.27
N LEU A 178 -40.70 -10.32 19.36
CA LEU A 178 -40.94 -11.74 19.65
C LEU A 178 -39.61 -12.48 19.69
N THR A 179 -39.12 -12.78 20.89
CA THR A 179 -38.07 -13.78 21.06
C THR A 179 -38.72 -15.16 21.06
N GLU A 180 -38.60 -15.90 19.96
CA GLU A 180 -38.96 -17.32 19.92
C GLU A 180 -38.10 -18.07 20.97
N ALA A 181 -38.76 -18.93 21.76
CA ALA A 181 -38.14 -19.77 22.78
C ALA A 181 -37.39 -20.97 22.18
#